data_AF-A0A1L3FI17-F1
#
_entry.id   AF-A0A1L3FI17-F1
#
_cell.length_a   1.000
_cell.length_b   1.000
_cell.length_c   1.000
_cell.angle_alpha   90.00
_cell.angle_beta   90.00
_cell.angle_gamma   90.00
#
_symmetry.space_group_name_H-M   'P 1'
#
loop_
_entity.id
_entity.type
_entity.pdbx_description
1 polymer ?
#
loop_
_entity_poly.entity_id
_entity_poly.type
_entity_poly.pdbx_seq_one_letter_code
_entity_poly.pdbx_strand_id
1 'polypeptide(L)' 'MTGDRLFLLRPGFEDPEQPGRFFVCSHCNAIEGVLASFPGLATQSEVLRLGTL' A
#
# COMPACT_ATOMS: atom_id res chain seq x y z
N MET A 1 -4.17 12.73 -17.44
CA MET A 1 -3.54 12.09 -16.27
C MET A 1 -4.28 12.62 -15.06
N THR A 2 -5.03 11.74 -14.38
CA THR A 2 -5.66 12.01 -13.10
C THR A 2 -4.57 12.31 -12.08
N GLY A 3 -4.67 13.46 -11.41
CA GLY A 3 -3.70 13.92 -10.39
C GLY A 3 -3.85 13.21 -9.04
N ASP A 4 -4.60 12.11 -9.01
CA ASP A 4 -4.95 11.42 -7.78
C ASP A 4 -3.82 10.49 -7.35
N ARG A 5 -3.45 10.61 -6.08
CA ARG A 5 -2.40 9.82 -5.45
C ARG A 5 -3.03 8.86 -4.45
N LEU A 6 -2.69 7.59 -4.58
CA LEU A 6 -3.11 6.55 -3.66
C LEU A 6 -1.93 6.16 -2.79
N PHE A 7 -2.03 6.44 -1.50
CA PHE A 7 -1.01 6.07 -0.51
C PHE A 7 -1.44 4.78 0.20
N LEU A 8 -0.60 3.76 0.12
CA LEU A 8 -0.82 2.46 0.78
C LEU A 8 0.34 2.15 1.72
N LEU A 9 0.03 1.57 2.87
CA LEU A 9 1.06 0.97 3.72
C LEU A 9 1.53 -0.34 3.10
N ARG A 10 2.85 -0.50 2.96
CA ARG A 10 3.46 -1.73 2.47
C ARG A 10 3.08 -2.89 3.40
N PRO A 11 2.60 -4.03 2.88
CA PRO A 11 2.39 -5.22 3.69
C PRO A 11 3.70 -5.66 4.36
N GLY A 12 3.65 -5.95 5.66
CA GLY A 12 4.84 -6.32 6.43
C GLY A 12 5.70 -5.12 6.83
N PHE A 13 5.10 -3.96 7.11
CA PHE A 13 5.81 -2.82 7.67
C PHE A 13 6.13 -3.07 9.15
N GLU A 14 7.24 -2.50 9.63
CA GLU A 14 7.57 -2.48 11.05
C GLU A 14 7.04 -1.20 11.71
N ASP A 15 6.65 -1.32 12.97
CA ASP A 15 6.32 -0.19 13.83
C ASP A 15 7.53 0.05 14.76
N PRO A 16 8.17 1.24 14.72
CA PRO A 16 9.30 1.56 15.60
C PRO A 16 8.99 1.40 17.10
N GLU A 17 7.72 1.55 17.49
CA GLU A 17 7.29 1.36 18.88
C GLU A 17 7.12 -0.12 19.24
N GLN A 18 7.14 -1.02 18.24
CA GLN A 18 6.97 -2.47 18.40
C GLN A 18 8.01 -3.25 17.57
N PRO A 19 9.31 -3.17 17.94
CA PRO A 19 10.41 -3.71 17.15
C PRO A 19 10.32 -5.23 16.99
N GLY A 20 10.74 -5.72 15.82
CA GLY A 20 10.74 -7.15 15.48
C GLY A 20 9.34 -7.71 15.18
N ARG A 21 8.32 -6.86 15.07
CA ARG A 21 6.97 -7.23 14.67
C ARG A 21 6.64 -6.59 13.33
N PHE A 22 5.98 -7.38 12.48
CA PHE A 22 5.53 -6.96 11.17
C PHE A 22 4.02 -6.85 11.15
N PHE A 23 3.52 -5.78 10.54
CA PHE A 23 2.12 -5.44 10.51
C PHE A 23 1.60 -5.37 9.08
N VAL A 24 0.29 -5.51 8.99
CA VAL A 24 -0.47 -5.28 7.76
C VAL A 24 -1.61 -4.33 8.09
N CYS A 25 -1.88 -3.40 7.17
CA CYS A 25 -3.10 -2.61 7.24
C CYS A 25 -4.19 -3.36 6.48
N SER A 26 -5.27 -3.75 7.16
CA SER A 26 -6.38 -4.51 6.57
C SER A 26 -6.97 -3.83 5.33
N HIS A 27 -7.20 -2.51 5.39
CA HIS A 27 -7.74 -1.73 4.28
C HIS A 27 -6.75 -1.61 3.12
N CYS A 28 -5.47 -1.33 3.39
CA CYS A 28 -4.46 -1.26 2.33
C CYS A 28 -4.30 -2.61 1.64
N ASN A 29 -4.31 -3.70 2.39
CA ASN A 29 -4.15 -5.05 1.84
C ASN A 29 -5.33 -5.45 0.94
N ALA A 30 -6.55 -5.02 1.27
CA ALA A 30 -7.71 -5.20 0.40
C ALA A 30 -7.55 -4.44 -0.94
N ILE A 31 -7.07 -3.19 -0.88
CA ILE A 31 -6.81 -2.39 -2.08
C ILE A 31 -5.68 -2.99 -2.93
N GLU A 32 -4.61 -3.48 -2.31
CA GLU A 32 -3.54 -4.21 -3.03
C GLU A 32 -4.09 -5.42 -3.78
N GLY A 33 -5.03 -6.17 -3.19
CA GLY A 33 -5.71 -7.27 -3.87
C GLY A 33 -6.51 -6.81 -5.10
N VAL A 34 -7.20 -5.66 -5.00
CA VAL A 34 -7.91 -5.06 -6.14
C VAL A 34 -6.93 -4.63 -7.22
N LEU A 35 -5.85 -3.92 -6.87
CA LEU A 35 -4.85 -3.46 -7.85
C LEU A 35 -4.13 -4.64 -8.53
N ALA A 36 -3.86 -5.72 -7.79
CA ALA A 36 -3.29 -6.95 -8.35
C ALA A 36 -4.25 -7.66 -9.32
N SER A 37 -5.55 -7.64 -9.02
CA SER A 37 -6.59 -8.24 -9.87
C SER A 37 -6.90 -7.38 -11.10
N PHE A 38 -6.71 -6.06 -11.01
CA PHE A 38 -6.99 -5.09 -12.07
C PHE A 38 -5.80 -4.15 -12.28
N PRO A 39 -4.69 -4.62 -12.89
CA PRO A 39 -3.47 -3.83 -13.04
C PRO A 39 -3.64 -2.51 -13.79
N GLY A 40 -4.64 -2.42 -14.67
CA GLY A 40 -4.99 -1.21 -15.41
C GLY A 40 -5.58 -0.07 -14.55
N LEU A 41 -6.00 -0.33 -13.32
CA LEU A 41 -6.40 0.73 -12.37
C LEU A 41 -5.18 1.41 -11.74
N ALA A 42 -4.11 0.64 -11.52
CA ALA A 42 -2.85 1.17 -11.00
C ALA A 42 -2.16 2.10 -12.01
N THR A 43 -2.46 2.00 -13.31
CA THR A 43 -1.92 2.90 -14.33
C THR A 43 -2.71 4.22 -14.44
N GLN A 44 -3.88 4.30 -13.80
CA GLN A 44 -4.74 5.49 -13.75
C GLN A 44 -4.55 6.32 -12.48
N SER A 45 -3.69 5.89 -11.55
CA SER A 45 -3.42 6.63 -10.31
C SER A 45 -1.96 6.46 -9.92
N GLU A 46 -1.38 7.46 -9.27
CA GLU A 46 -0.02 7.34 -8.74
C GLU A 46 -0.07 6.57 -7.42
N VAL A 47 0.34 5.30 -7.45
CA VAL A 47 0.32 4.43 -6.26
C VAL A 47 1.67 4.51 -5.54
N LEU A 48 1.64 5.04 -4.32
CA LEU A 48 2.82 5.22 -3.46
C LEU A 48 2.70 4.29 -2.25
N ARG A 49 3.73 3.45 -2.05
CA ARG A 49 3.81 2.50 -0.93
C ARG A 49 4.75 3.01 0.15
N LEU A 50 4.22 3.23 1.35
CA LEU A 50 4.95 3.74 2.51
C LEU A 50 5.34 2.59 3.45
N GLY A 51 6.39 2.76 4.27
CA GLY A 51 6.79 1.76 5.28
C GLY A 51 8.13 1.05 5.06
N THR A 52 8.96 1.55 4.13
CA THR A 52 10.43 1.35 4.20
C THR A 52 11.05 2.65 4.66
N LEU A 53 11.75 2.62 5.80
CA LEU A 53 12.83 3.57 6.10
C LEU A 53 14.06 3.17 5.29
#